data_AF-A0A2T4V7M3-F1
#
_entry.id   AF-A0A2T4V7M3-F1
#
_cell.length_a   1.000
_cell.length_b   1.000
_cell.length_c   1.000
_cell.angle_alpha   90.00
_cell.angle_beta   90.00
_cell.angle_gamma   90.00
#
_symmetry.space_group_name_H-M   'P 1'
#
loop_
_entity.id
_entity.type
_entity.pdbx_description
1 polymer ?
#
loop_
_entity_poly.entity_id
_entity_poly.type
_entity_poly.pdbx_seq_one_letter_code
_entity_poly.pdbx_strand_id
1 'polypeptide(L)'
;MGTCSSPPRIRTELLRHPGISLNHGSTPAWMGTRVDGVHWINFLGPPVLQALGGVPALRSRLQSPETAVQAIDGTRAVVTPGDWPEAGDLTQGDALPAYHEFGRVLEPWLDKPFNDPRFRVEGFTQEEAIHWARRFLD
;
A
#
# COMPACT_ATOMS: atom_id res chain seq x y z
N MET A 1 -12.57 -10.27 -27.79
CA MET A 1 -12.07 -9.38 -26.71
C MET A 1 -10.60 -9.67 -26.54
N GLY A 2 -9.74 -8.73 -26.95
CA GLY A 2 -8.29 -8.90 -26.79
C GLY A 2 -7.92 -8.75 -25.32
N THR A 3 -7.22 -9.74 -24.77
CA THR A 3 -6.58 -9.64 -23.45
C THR A 3 -5.55 -8.52 -23.52
N CYS A 4 -5.76 -7.46 -22.75
CA CYS A 4 -4.86 -6.31 -22.70
C CYS A 4 -3.63 -6.67 -21.86
N SER A 5 -2.78 -7.58 -22.36
CA SER A 5 -1.57 -7.97 -21.64
C SER A 5 -0.72 -6.73 -21.40
N SER A 6 -0.46 -6.41 -20.12
CA SER A 6 0.49 -5.36 -19.77
C SER A 6 1.84 -5.65 -20.46
N PRO A 7 2.41 -4.70 -21.22
CA PRO A 7 3.67 -4.94 -21.93
C PRO A 7 4.78 -5.32 -20.94
N PRO A 8 5.71 -6.24 -21.29
CA PRO A 8 6.73 -6.79 -20.38
C PRO A 8 7.56 -5.76 -19.59
N ARG A 9 7.67 -4.54 -20.13
CA ARG A 9 8.32 -3.41 -19.47
C ARG A 9 7.61 -3.00 -18.17
N ILE A 10 6.28 -2.90 -18.15
CA ILE A 10 5.54 -2.44 -16.96
C ILE A 10 5.73 -3.40 -15.78
N ARG A 11 5.67 -4.71 -16.02
CA ARG A 11 5.96 -5.74 -14.99
C ARG A 11 7.33 -5.55 -14.37
N THR A 12 8.36 -5.33 -15.20
CA THR A 12 9.75 -5.17 -14.73
C THR A 12 9.89 -3.94 -13.84
N GLU A 13 9.29 -2.82 -14.23
CA GLU A 13 9.32 -1.59 -13.43
C GLU A 13 8.58 -1.76 -12.10
N LEU A 14 7.43 -2.44 -12.07
CA LEU A 14 6.66 -2.66 -10.84
C LEU A 14 7.35 -3.58 -9.83
N LEU A 15 8.12 -4.55 -10.30
CA LEU A 15 8.92 -5.42 -9.43
C LEU A 15 10.18 -4.71 -8.90
N ARG A 16 10.65 -3.67 -9.59
CA ARG A 16 11.82 -2.86 -9.19
C ARG A 16 11.45 -1.70 -8.27
N HIS A 17 10.30 -1.07 -8.53
CA HIS A 17 9.91 0.22 -7.93
C HIS A 17 8.64 0.04 -7.07
N PRO A 18 8.78 -0.24 -5.76
CA PRO A 18 7.64 -0.61 -4.90
C PRO A 18 6.62 0.52 -4.71
N GLY A 19 7.02 1.77 -4.90
CA GLY A 19 6.13 2.93 -4.85
C GLY A 19 5.18 3.05 -6.05
N ILE A 20 5.40 2.29 -7.13
CA ILE A 20 4.51 2.27 -8.28
C ILE A 20 3.33 1.31 -8.02
N SER A 21 2.14 1.87 -7.88
CA SER A 21 0.89 1.12 -7.70
C SER A 21 0.17 0.88 -9.02
N LEU A 22 -0.24 -0.35 -9.28
CA LEU A 22 -1.27 -0.67 -10.27
C LEU A 22 -2.62 -0.66 -9.56
N ASN A 23 -3.47 0.33 -9.85
CA ASN A 23 -4.83 0.34 -9.34
C ASN A 23 -5.83 0.16 -10.49
N HIS A 24 -6.80 -0.73 -10.31
CA HIS A 24 -7.78 -1.09 -11.36
C HIS A 24 -8.94 -0.08 -11.51
N GLY A 25 -8.79 1.13 -10.96
CA GLY A 25 -9.76 2.22 -11.09
C GLY A 25 -11.05 2.06 -10.28
N SER A 26 -11.27 0.93 -9.60
CA SER A 26 -12.43 0.70 -8.74
C SER A 26 -12.07 -0.06 -7.48
N THR A 27 -12.58 0.38 -6.33
CA THR A 27 -12.51 -0.37 -5.07
C THR A 27 -13.35 -1.64 -5.17
N PRO A 28 -12.76 -2.84 -5.03
CA PRO A 28 -13.52 -4.07 -5.11
C PRO A 28 -14.51 -4.25 -3.97
N ALA A 29 -15.67 -4.85 -4.26
CA ALA A 29 -16.72 -5.07 -3.26
C ALA A 29 -16.27 -5.97 -2.09
N TRP A 30 -15.31 -6.88 -2.32
CA TRP A 30 -14.79 -7.78 -1.28
C TRP A 30 -13.94 -7.07 -0.22
N MET A 31 -13.46 -5.85 -0.51
CA MET A 31 -12.59 -5.11 0.40
C MET A 31 -13.32 -4.66 1.67
N GLY A 32 -14.63 -4.42 1.59
CA GLY A 32 -15.42 -3.98 2.73
C GLY A 32 -14.85 -2.73 3.39
N THR A 33 -14.41 -2.85 4.64
CA THR A 33 -13.82 -1.76 5.43
C THR A 33 -12.28 -1.80 5.49
N ARG A 34 -11.64 -2.66 4.69
CA ARG A 34 -10.18 -2.79 4.61
C ARG A 34 -9.57 -1.64 3.79
N VAL A 35 -8.26 -1.48 3.94
CA VAL A 35 -7.45 -0.52 3.17
C VAL A 35 -6.80 -1.23 1.99
N ASP A 36 -6.83 -0.66 0.79
CA ASP A 36 -6.36 -1.31 -0.43
C ASP A 36 -4.83 -1.50 -0.51
N GLY A 37 -4.08 -0.66 0.21
CA GLY A 37 -2.63 -0.75 0.28
C GLY A 37 -2.02 0.44 0.98
N VAL A 38 -0.70 0.60 0.81
CA VAL A 38 0.04 1.79 1.21
C VAL A 38 0.39 2.58 -0.04
N HIS A 39 0.03 3.86 -0.03
CA HIS A 39 0.31 4.82 -1.10
C HIS A 39 1.10 6.01 -0.55
N TRP A 40 1.47 6.97 -1.40
CA TRP A 40 2.07 8.22 -0.94
C TRP A 40 1.09 9.07 -0.11
N ILE A 41 -0.21 9.06 -0.43
CA ILE A 41 -1.23 9.76 0.36
C ILE A 41 -2.33 8.76 0.72
N ASN A 42 -2.60 8.60 2.01
CA ASN A 42 -3.57 7.63 2.52
C ASN A 42 -4.60 8.33 3.40
N PHE A 43 -5.87 8.12 3.08
CA PHE A 43 -6.98 8.63 3.87
C PHE A 43 -7.49 7.52 4.79
N LEU A 44 -7.37 7.73 6.10
CA LEU A 44 -7.82 6.79 7.12
C LEU A 44 -9.01 7.37 7.88
N GLY A 45 -10.04 6.56 8.08
CA GLY A 45 -11.21 6.91 8.87
C GLY A 45 -11.74 5.69 9.63
N PRO A 46 -12.97 5.77 10.19
CA PRO A 46 -13.62 4.61 10.78
C PRO A 46 -13.86 3.52 9.72
N PRO A 47 -13.75 2.22 10.09
CA PRO A 47 -13.44 1.71 11.42
C PRO A 47 -11.93 1.61 11.73
N VAL A 48 -11.07 1.74 10.71
CA VAL A 48 -9.62 1.45 10.82
C VAL A 48 -8.93 2.40 11.81
N LEU A 49 -9.11 3.72 11.65
CA LEU A 49 -8.47 4.70 12.52
C LEU A 49 -9.00 4.60 13.97
N GLN A 50 -10.26 4.22 14.15
CA GLN A 50 -10.82 3.97 15.47
C GLN A 50 -10.17 2.74 16.13
N ALA A 51 -10.00 1.64 15.39
CA ALA A 51 -9.34 0.43 15.88
C ALA A 51 -7.85 0.66 16.21
N LEU A 52 -7.20 1.59 15.50
CA LEU A 52 -5.85 2.07 15.83
C LEU A 52 -5.80 2.92 17.12
N GLY A 53 -6.93 3.36 17.68
CA GLY A 53 -6.97 4.25 18.84
C GLY A 53 -6.86 5.73 18.47
N GLY A 54 -7.18 6.09 17.23
CA GLY A 54 -7.21 7.47 16.75
C GLY A 54 -5.85 8.03 16.32
N VAL A 55 -5.85 9.31 15.93
CA VAL A 55 -4.66 10.01 15.42
C VAL A 55 -3.47 10.00 16.38
N PRO A 56 -3.63 10.26 17.70
CA PRO A 56 -2.50 10.25 18.62
C PRO A 56 -1.81 8.88 18.70
N ALA A 57 -2.60 7.80 18.74
CA ALA A 57 -2.08 6.44 18.81
C ALA A 57 -1.47 5.98 17.48
N LEU A 58 -1.98 6.46 16.34
CA LEU A 58 -1.35 6.24 15.04
C LEU A 58 0.02 6.92 14.98
N ARG A 59 0.11 8.20 15.38
CA ARG A 59 1.37 8.95 15.45
C ARG A 59 2.40 8.25 16.34
N SER A 60 2.00 7.73 17.50
CA SER A 60 2.95 7.08 18.41
C SER A 60 3.49 5.74 17.89
N ARG A 61 2.84 5.13 16.89
CA ARG A 61 3.30 3.88 16.26
C ARG A 61 4.26 4.10 15.10
N LEU A 62 4.32 5.32 14.55
CA LEU A 62 5.16 5.69 13.42
C LEU A 62 6.40 6.43 13.95
N GLN A 63 7.57 5.87 13.68
CA GLN A 63 8.87 6.39 14.11
C GLN A 63 9.59 7.13 12.98
N SER A 64 9.25 6.86 11.71
CA SER A 64 9.85 7.56 10.58
C SER A 64 9.56 9.06 10.68
N PRO A 65 10.61 9.92 10.72
CA PRO A 65 10.44 11.36 10.80
C PRO A 65 9.83 11.95 9.52
N GLU A 66 9.88 11.21 8.41
CA GLU A 66 9.33 11.60 7.11
C GLU A 66 7.81 11.35 7.03
N THR A 67 7.25 10.56 7.96
CA THR A 67 5.82 10.24 7.93
C THR A 67 5.00 11.33 8.60
N ALA A 68 4.26 12.09 7.80
CA ALA A 68 3.30 13.07 8.28
C ALA A 68 1.93 12.41 8.55
N VAL A 69 1.37 12.65 9.74
CA VAL A 69 -0.02 12.29 10.07
C VAL A 69 -0.79 13.56 10.39
N GLN A 70 -1.75 13.92 9.54
CA GLN A 70 -2.57 15.11 9.66
C GLN A 70 -4.01 14.72 9.99
N ALA A 71 -4.57 15.27 11.07
CA ALA A 71 -6.00 15.08 11.35
C ALA A 71 -6.83 15.92 10.39
N ILE A 72 -7.82 15.31 9.74
CA ILE A 72 -8.86 16.04 8.99
C ILE A 72 -9.91 16.52 9.99
N ASP A 73 -10.31 15.62 10.89
CA ASP A 73 -11.18 15.89 12.03
C ASP A 73 -10.88 14.88 13.17
N GLY A 74 -11.78 14.77 14.15
CA GLY A 74 -11.60 13.85 15.30
C GLY A 74 -11.67 12.35 14.95
N THR A 75 -12.08 11.99 13.73
CA THR A 75 -12.33 10.61 13.30
C THR A 75 -11.57 10.21 12.04
N ARG A 76 -10.98 11.17 11.33
CA ARG A 76 -10.32 10.97 10.02
C ARG A 76 -8.96 11.64 9.97
N ALA A 77 -8.03 11.03 9.23
CA ALA A 77 -6.68 11.53 9.05
C ALA A 77 -6.13 11.26 7.64
N VAL A 78 -5.14 12.06 7.26
CA VAL A 78 -4.26 11.83 6.12
C VAL A 78 -2.90 11.38 6.63
N VAL A 79 -2.37 10.30 6.07
CA VAL A 79 -1.00 9.83 6.32
C VAL A 79 -0.20 9.93 5.04
N THR A 80 0.97 10.56 5.13
CA THR A 80 1.88 10.77 4.00
C THR A 80 3.28 10.31 4.42
N PRO A 81 3.76 9.13 3.98
CA PRO A 81 5.15 8.72 4.19
C PRO A 81 6.04 9.47 3.18
N GLY A 82 6.65 10.59 3.61
CA GLY A 82 7.52 11.43 2.79
C GLY A 82 6.84 12.66 2.17
N ASP A 83 7.65 13.64 1.77
CA ASP A 83 7.19 14.94 1.28
C ASP A 83 6.72 14.93 -0.19
N TRP A 84 7.12 13.93 -0.97
CA TRP A 84 6.76 13.75 -2.39
C TRP A 84 6.59 12.25 -2.72
N PRO A 85 5.89 11.89 -3.81
CA PRO A 85 5.70 10.48 -4.15
C PRO A 85 7.02 9.91 -4.64
N GLU A 86 7.47 8.86 -3.99
CA GLU A 86 8.68 8.14 -4.38
C GLU A 86 8.33 6.79 -5.01
N ALA A 87 9.10 6.42 -6.03
CA ALA A 87 8.95 5.12 -6.69
C ALA A 87 9.72 4.02 -5.95
N GLY A 88 10.74 4.37 -5.16
CA GLY A 88 11.76 3.44 -4.66
C GLY A 88 12.64 2.92 -5.79
N ASP A 89 13.66 2.12 -5.48
CA ASP A 89 14.41 1.31 -6.45
C ASP A 89 15.16 0.19 -5.71
N LEU A 90 14.62 -1.02 -5.75
CA LEU A 90 15.18 -2.17 -5.05
C LEU A 90 16.57 -2.57 -5.57
N THR A 91 16.94 -2.20 -6.80
CA THR A 91 18.30 -2.46 -7.33
C THR A 91 19.35 -1.53 -6.72
N GLN A 92 18.92 -0.40 -6.15
CA GLN A 92 19.78 0.56 -5.46
C GLN A 92 19.64 0.47 -3.93
N GLY A 93 18.85 -0.48 -3.43
CA GLY A 93 18.57 -0.64 -2.00
C GLY A 93 17.54 0.36 -1.44
N ASP A 94 16.85 1.11 -2.30
CA ASP A 94 15.79 2.01 -1.89
C ASP A 94 14.45 1.26 -1.84
N ALA A 95 14.12 0.77 -0.65
CA ALA A 95 12.90 0.03 -0.38
C ALA A 95 11.76 0.91 0.15
N LEU A 96 11.93 2.23 0.28
CA LEU A 96 10.93 3.13 0.91
C LEU A 96 10.61 2.75 2.37
N PRO A 97 11.56 2.90 3.32
CA PRO A 97 11.39 2.43 4.69
C PRO A 97 10.18 3.03 5.44
N ALA A 98 9.83 4.29 5.17
CA ALA A 98 8.63 4.92 5.74
C ALA A 98 7.32 4.23 5.29
N TYR A 99 7.28 3.75 4.04
CA TYR A 99 6.15 3.02 3.49
C TYR A 99 6.05 1.62 4.11
N HIS A 100 7.19 0.92 4.31
CA HIS A 100 7.21 -0.36 5.02
C HIS A 100 6.76 -0.24 6.47
N GLU A 101 7.25 0.77 7.19
CA GLU A 101 6.83 1.00 8.58
C GLU A 101 5.32 1.19 8.66
N PHE A 102 4.77 2.06 7.80
CA PHE A 102 3.33 2.29 7.76
C PHE A 102 2.54 1.05 7.32
N GLY A 103 3.07 0.27 6.37
CA GLY A 103 2.50 -1.02 5.96
C GLY A 103 2.40 -2.02 7.10
N ARG A 104 3.44 -2.12 7.94
CA ARG A 104 3.44 -2.98 9.14
C ARG A 104 2.43 -2.50 10.18
N VAL A 105 2.27 -1.19 10.37
CA VAL A 105 1.23 -0.64 11.26
C VAL A 105 -0.16 -0.96 10.72
N LEU A 106 -0.38 -0.88 9.41
CA LEU A 106 -1.67 -1.13 8.78
C LEU A 106 -2.00 -2.60 8.53
N GLU A 107 -1.02 -3.51 8.61
CA GLU A 107 -1.15 -4.91 8.19
C GLU A 107 -2.45 -5.61 8.65
N PRO A 108 -2.95 -5.43 9.89
CA PRO A 108 -4.21 -6.07 10.32
C PRO A 108 -5.44 -5.65 9.50
N TRP A 109 -5.42 -4.45 8.92
CA TRP A 109 -6.54 -3.82 8.21
C TRP A 109 -6.36 -3.76 6.69
N LEU A 110 -5.18 -4.09 6.16
CA LEU A 110 -4.99 -4.16 4.72
C LEU A 110 -5.88 -5.24 4.09
N ASP A 111 -6.31 -4.99 2.86
CA ASP A 111 -6.77 -6.04 1.96
C ASP A 111 -5.61 -6.99 1.70
N LYS A 112 -5.89 -8.30 1.75
CA LYS A 112 -4.88 -9.34 1.54
C LYS A 112 -5.31 -10.20 0.36
N PRO A 113 -5.39 -9.63 -0.86
CA PRO A 113 -5.87 -10.36 -2.02
C PRO A 113 -4.95 -11.55 -2.31
N PHE A 114 -3.67 -11.47 -1.95
CA PHE A 114 -2.69 -12.57 -2.04
C PHE A 114 -3.03 -13.83 -1.21
N ASN A 115 -4.00 -13.77 -0.30
CA ASN A 115 -4.51 -14.97 0.39
C ASN A 115 -5.54 -15.74 -0.46
N ASP A 116 -6.09 -15.13 -1.52
CA ASP A 116 -6.97 -15.83 -2.46
C ASP A 116 -6.12 -16.56 -3.51
N PRO A 117 -6.25 -17.89 -3.67
CA PRO A 117 -5.52 -18.64 -4.68
C PRO A 117 -5.82 -18.21 -6.13
N ARG A 118 -6.85 -17.38 -6.35
CA ARG A 118 -7.24 -16.81 -7.64
C ARG A 118 -6.67 -15.40 -7.87
N PHE A 119 -5.96 -14.83 -6.91
CA PHE A 119 -5.33 -13.53 -7.08
C PHE A 119 -4.29 -13.56 -8.20
N ARG A 120 -4.46 -12.69 -9.18
CA ARG A 120 -3.57 -12.55 -10.34
C ARG A 120 -3.34 -11.07 -10.60
N VAL A 121 -2.13 -10.74 -11.03
CA VAL A 121 -1.81 -9.45 -11.66
C VAL A 121 -1.43 -9.76 -13.09
N GLU A 122 -2.03 -9.06 -14.05
CA GLU A 122 -1.81 -9.35 -15.47
C GLU A 122 -0.33 -9.19 -15.84
N GLY A 123 0.24 -10.23 -16.45
CA GLY A 123 1.66 -10.28 -16.81
C GLY A 123 2.59 -10.77 -15.71
N PHE A 124 2.12 -11.02 -14.49
CA PHE A 124 2.91 -11.55 -13.38
C PHE A 124 2.74 -13.08 -13.26
N THR A 125 3.79 -13.78 -12.80
CA THR A 125 3.60 -15.11 -12.23
C THR A 125 2.84 -15.02 -10.90
N GLN A 126 2.36 -16.14 -10.37
CA GLN A 126 1.68 -16.15 -9.06
C GLN A 126 2.60 -15.64 -7.94
N GLU A 127 3.85 -16.10 -7.93
CA GLU A 127 4.84 -15.71 -6.92
C GLU A 127 5.15 -14.22 -7.00
N GLU A 128 5.33 -13.69 -8.22
CA GLU A 128 5.56 -12.27 -8.44
C GLU A 128 4.37 -11.41 -8.01
N ALA A 129 3.14 -11.85 -8.31
CA ALA A 129 1.94 -11.15 -7.90
C ALA A 129 1.84 -11.08 -6.37
N ILE A 130 2.10 -12.19 -5.67
CA ILE A 130 2.11 -12.25 -4.21
C ILE A 130 3.21 -11.34 -3.65
N HIS A 131 4.44 -11.44 -4.18
CA HIS A 131 5.56 -10.62 -3.74
C HIS A 131 5.26 -9.13 -3.91
N TRP A 132 4.77 -8.72 -5.08
CA TRP A 132 4.39 -7.34 -5.34
C TRP A 132 3.25 -6.85 -4.44
N ALA A 133 2.24 -7.69 -4.17
CA ALA A 133 1.14 -7.32 -3.27
C ALA A 133 1.59 -7.20 -1.80
N ARG A 134 2.68 -7.86 -1.41
CA ARG A 134 3.28 -7.82 -0.07
C ARG A 134 4.47 -6.86 0.06
N ARG A 135 4.78 -6.09 -0.98
CA ARG A 135 6.00 -5.28 -1.10
C ARG A 135 6.32 -4.35 0.08
N PHE A 136 5.35 -3.94 0.90
CA PHE A 136 5.56 -3.11 2.10
C PHE A 136 5.35 -3.86 3.43
N LEU A 137 5.11 -5.17 3.37
CA LEU A 137 4.92 -6.04 4.53
C LEU A 137 6.17 -6.88 4.83
N ASP A 138 6.91 -7.22 3.78
CA ASP A 138 8.13 -8.00 3.86
C ASP A 138 9.38 -7.13 4.17
#